data_AF-A0A257NDR3-F1
#
_entry.id   AF-A0A257NDR3-F1
#
_cell.length_a   1.000
_cell.length_b   1.000
_cell.length_c   1.000
_cell.angle_alpha   90.00
_cell.angle_beta   90.00
_cell.angle_gamma   90.00
#
_symmetry.space_group_name_H-M   'P 1'
#
loop_
_entity.id
_entity.type
_entity.pdbx_description
1 polymer ?
#
loop_
_entity_poly.entity_id
_entity_poly.type
_entity_poly.pdbx_seq_one_letter_code
_entity_poly.pdbx_strand_id
1 'polypeptide(L)'
;MLAEVIGVELSPIAVRAFFRENHLKPARRQIGKFTLWQHGRLSILCGDYFSLSMAELGQIDTIYDRAALTALPEDIRKLYVSHLRLIVPETAKVFLLTTEDAEEKETLSQAFGVAEEIKILYSEHFDIELAHVESVFEVDPESPDQPPERTEYKVYLLSVIQRKNLPIIGNKKSVEIYHK
;
A
#
# COMPACT_ATOMS: atom_id res chain seq x y z
N MET A 1 -5.54 -2.26 -22.75
CA MET A 1 -6.33 -1.50 -21.76
C MET A 1 -5.39 -0.60 -20.99
N LEU A 2 -5.78 0.64 -20.71
CA LEU A 2 -4.92 1.66 -20.12
C LEU A 2 -5.47 2.02 -18.73
N ALA A 3 -4.82 1.55 -17.65
CA ALA A 3 -5.25 1.79 -16.26
C ALA A 3 -5.14 3.28 -15.86
N GLU A 4 -6.01 3.74 -14.95
CA GLU A 4 -5.87 5.02 -14.24
C GLU A 4 -5.22 4.77 -12.87
N VAL A 5 -4.28 5.64 -12.50
CA VAL A 5 -3.53 5.56 -11.24
C VAL A 5 -3.80 6.79 -10.40
N ILE A 6 -4.15 6.58 -9.13
CA ILE A 6 -4.31 7.63 -8.12
C ILE A 6 -3.33 7.35 -6.98
N GLY A 7 -2.39 8.25 -6.76
CA GLY A 7 -1.53 8.29 -5.57
C GLY A 7 -2.13 9.16 -4.47
N VAL A 8 -1.80 8.87 -3.21
CA VAL A 8 -2.05 9.76 -2.08
C VAL A 8 -0.73 10.07 -1.39
N GLU A 9 -0.45 11.34 -1.15
CA GLU A 9 0.83 11.80 -0.61
C GLU A 9 0.63 13.06 0.25
N LEU A 10 1.12 13.02 1.48
CA LEU A 10 0.99 14.13 2.42
C LEU A 10 1.88 15.32 2.04
N SER A 11 3.10 15.05 1.57
CA SER A 11 4.13 16.03 1.32
C SER A 11 3.97 16.72 -0.04
N PRO A 12 3.59 18.01 -0.09
CA PRO A 12 3.53 18.74 -1.35
C PRO A 12 4.92 18.91 -2.00
N ILE A 13 6.00 18.75 -1.23
CA ILE A 13 7.37 18.71 -1.77
C ILE A 13 7.59 17.42 -2.56
N ALA A 14 7.20 16.27 -2.02
CA ALA A 14 7.31 14.98 -2.69
C ALA A 14 6.46 14.93 -3.97
N VAL A 15 5.21 15.41 -3.93
CA VAL A 15 4.35 15.48 -5.12
C VAL A 15 4.99 16.34 -6.23
N ARG A 16 5.54 17.51 -5.87
CA ARG A 16 6.25 18.36 -6.84
C ARG A 16 7.48 17.67 -7.44
N ALA A 17 8.28 17.02 -6.60
CA ALA A 17 9.49 16.31 -7.01
C ALA A 17 9.14 15.19 -7.98
N PHE A 18 8.13 14.38 -7.66
CA PHE A 18 7.64 13.29 -8.50
C PHE A 18 7.30 13.74 -9.93
N PHE A 19 6.44 14.76 -10.08
CA PHE A 19 6.06 15.22 -11.43
C PHE A 19 7.26 15.86 -12.17
N ARG A 20 8.14 16.57 -11.46
CA ARG A 20 9.34 17.18 -12.04
C ARG A 20 10.31 16.13 -12.57
N GLU A 21 10.62 15.12 -11.76
CA GLU A 21 11.57 14.04 -12.09
C GLU A 21 11.09 13.17 -13.25
N ASN A 22 9.78 13.01 -13.39
CA ASN A 22 9.18 12.31 -14.52
C ASN A 22 8.89 13.22 -15.73
N HIS A 23 9.31 14.48 -15.71
CA HIS A 23 9.09 15.46 -16.79
C HIS A 23 7.60 15.68 -17.16
N LEU A 24 6.70 15.57 -16.17
CA LEU A 24 5.26 15.70 -16.33
C LEU A 24 4.78 17.09 -15.89
N LYS A 25 3.79 17.65 -16.60
CA LYS A 25 3.20 18.98 -16.30
C LYS A 25 1.76 18.86 -15.78
N PRO A 26 1.55 18.63 -14.47
CA PRO A 26 0.22 18.39 -13.94
C PRO A 26 -0.64 19.66 -13.87
N ALA A 27 -1.93 19.51 -14.17
CA ALA A 27 -2.95 20.47 -13.74
C ALA A 27 -3.18 20.33 -12.24
N ARG A 28 -3.48 21.44 -11.56
CA ARG A 28 -3.69 21.48 -10.10
C ARG A 28 -5.03 22.10 -9.77
N ARG A 29 -5.78 21.47 -8.87
CA ARG A 29 -7.04 22.01 -8.34
C ARG A 29 -7.33 21.48 -6.94
N GLN A 30 -8.04 22.27 -6.14
CA GLN A 30 -8.51 21.81 -4.83
C GLN A 30 -9.70 20.87 -4.99
N ILE A 31 -9.71 19.76 -4.25
CA ILE A 31 -10.87 18.87 -4.08
C ILE A 31 -11.02 18.51 -2.59
N GLY A 32 -12.07 18.99 -1.96
CA GLY A 32 -12.26 18.80 -0.51
C GLY A 32 -11.01 19.24 0.28
N LYS A 33 -10.43 18.30 1.04
CA LYS A 33 -9.20 18.51 1.84
C LYS A 33 -7.89 18.31 1.06
N PHE A 34 -7.95 17.89 -0.20
CA PHE A 34 -6.78 17.57 -1.01
C PHE A 34 -6.51 18.61 -2.10
N THR A 35 -5.24 18.79 -2.45
CA THR A 35 -4.88 19.37 -3.74
C THR A 35 -4.63 18.24 -4.72
N LEU A 36 -5.47 18.11 -5.75
CA LEU A 36 -5.26 17.16 -6.83
C LEU A 36 -4.23 17.69 -7.82
N TRP A 37 -3.20 16.89 -8.09
CA TRP A 37 -2.23 17.07 -9.16
C TRP A 37 -2.47 15.99 -10.23
N GLN A 38 -2.79 16.37 -11.46
CA GLN A 38 -3.20 15.41 -12.49
C GLN A 38 -2.49 15.64 -13.82
N HIS A 39 -1.93 14.59 -14.41
CA HIS A 39 -1.38 14.56 -15.76
C HIS A 39 -1.86 13.30 -16.51
N GLY A 40 -2.78 13.46 -17.44
CA GLY A 40 -3.38 12.34 -18.17
C GLY A 40 -4.11 11.38 -17.21
N ARG A 41 -3.66 10.13 -17.17
CA ARG A 41 -4.23 9.04 -16.35
C ARG A 41 -3.60 8.92 -14.96
N LEU A 42 -2.67 9.78 -14.62
CA LEU A 42 -1.98 9.81 -13.33
C LEU A 42 -2.47 11.00 -12.51
N SER A 43 -2.94 10.70 -11.32
CA SER A 43 -3.41 11.66 -10.34
C SER A 43 -2.67 11.46 -9.02
N ILE A 44 -2.33 12.53 -8.32
CA ILE A 44 -1.88 12.49 -6.93
C ILE A 44 -2.76 13.41 -6.11
N LEU A 45 -3.44 12.85 -5.11
CA LEU A 45 -4.15 13.57 -4.08
C LEU A 45 -3.14 13.99 -3.02
N CYS A 46 -2.75 15.27 -3.04
CA CYS A 46 -1.86 15.81 -2.05
C CYS A 46 -2.64 16.20 -0.79
N GLY A 47 -2.43 15.47 0.31
CA GLY A 47 -3.14 15.65 1.57
C GLY A 47 -3.03 14.43 2.49
N ASP A 48 -3.69 14.51 3.64
CA ASP A 48 -3.67 13.47 4.66
C ASP A 48 -4.44 12.22 4.24
N TYR A 49 -3.77 11.06 4.28
CA TYR A 49 -4.35 9.75 4.02
C TYR A 49 -5.62 9.49 4.86
N PHE A 50 -5.61 9.86 6.14
CA PHE A 50 -6.77 9.63 7.02
C PHE A 50 -7.97 10.52 6.70
N SER A 51 -7.79 11.53 5.85
CA SER A 51 -8.88 12.37 5.34
C SER A 51 -9.49 11.83 4.04
N LEU A 52 -8.97 10.72 3.51
CA LEU A 52 -9.40 10.13 2.25
C LEU A 52 -10.75 9.43 2.42
N SER A 53 -11.60 9.50 1.39
CA SER A 53 -12.83 8.72 1.34
C SER A 53 -13.03 8.13 -0.04
N MET A 54 -13.96 7.17 -0.13
CA MET A 54 -14.39 6.61 -1.41
C MET A 54 -14.94 7.69 -2.38
N ALA A 55 -15.43 8.83 -1.88
CA ALA A 55 -15.91 9.90 -2.73
C ALA A 55 -14.78 10.58 -3.50
N GLU A 56 -13.61 10.79 -2.88
CA GLU A 56 -12.43 11.34 -3.57
C GLU A 56 -11.80 10.32 -4.53
N LEU A 57 -11.84 9.03 -4.20
CA LEU A 57 -11.22 7.97 -5.01
C LEU A 57 -12.08 7.51 -6.19
N GLY A 58 -13.40 7.54 -6.03
CA GLY A 58 -14.33 6.92 -6.97
C GLY A 58 -14.23 5.39 -6.93
N GLN A 59 -14.58 4.74 -8.04
CA GLN A 59 -14.44 3.29 -8.16
C GLN A 59 -12.96 2.89 -8.17
N ILE A 60 -12.60 1.88 -7.39
CA ILE A 60 -11.25 1.30 -7.36
C ILE A 60 -11.37 -0.20 -7.52
N ASP A 61 -10.47 -0.78 -8.28
CA ASP A 61 -10.39 -2.22 -8.53
C ASP A 61 -9.18 -2.83 -7.83
N THR A 62 -8.15 -2.03 -7.59
CA THR A 62 -6.92 -2.51 -6.95
C THR A 62 -6.28 -1.42 -6.10
N ILE A 63 -5.79 -1.78 -4.92
CA ILE A 63 -4.88 -0.96 -4.12
C ILE A 63 -3.50 -1.61 -4.15
N TYR A 64 -2.47 -0.80 -4.29
CA TYR A 64 -1.09 -1.18 -4.15
C TYR A 64 -0.50 -0.42 -2.97
N ASP A 65 -0.23 -1.16 -1.91
CA ASP A 65 0.38 -0.68 -0.67
C ASP A 65 1.79 -1.24 -0.62
N ARG A 66 2.79 -0.37 -0.78
CA ARG A 66 4.19 -0.75 -0.71
C ARG A 66 4.84 -0.05 0.46
N ALA A 67 5.20 -0.84 1.47
CA ALA A 67 5.90 -0.36 2.67
C ALA A 67 5.19 0.79 3.40
N ALA A 68 3.89 1.04 3.17
CA ALA A 68 3.18 2.10 3.85
C ALA A 68 3.07 1.76 5.35
N LEU A 69 2.71 0.52 5.68
CA LEU A 69 2.61 0.06 7.06
C LEU A 69 3.94 0.17 7.84
N THR A 70 5.05 -0.27 7.25
CA THR A 70 6.36 -0.29 7.91
C THR A 70 6.94 1.12 8.09
N ALA A 71 6.55 2.08 7.24
CA ALA A 71 6.89 3.50 7.38
C ALA A 71 6.15 4.21 8.54
N LEU A 72 5.11 3.57 9.12
CA LEU A 72 4.31 4.15 10.20
C LEU A 72 4.78 3.67 11.58
N PRO A 73 4.78 4.56 12.60
CA PRO A 73 4.88 4.17 14.00
C PRO A 73 3.85 3.11 14.41
N GLU A 74 4.23 2.19 15.29
CA GLU A 74 3.40 1.05 15.69
C GLU A 74 2.00 1.44 16.23
N ASP A 75 1.93 2.55 16.96
CA ASP A 75 0.69 3.03 17.60
C ASP A 75 -0.38 3.47 16.59
N ILE A 76 0.02 3.87 15.38
CA ILE A 76 -0.92 4.29 14.32
C ILE A 76 -1.18 3.19 13.27
N ARG A 77 -0.43 2.09 13.26
CA ARG A 77 -0.61 0.98 12.29
C ARG A 77 -2.02 0.40 12.32
N LYS A 78 -2.61 0.23 13.51
CA LYS A 78 -4.02 -0.22 13.64
C LYS A 78 -4.99 0.76 13.00
N LEU A 79 -4.82 2.05 13.26
CA LEU A 79 -5.65 3.10 12.67
C LEU A 79 -5.52 3.12 11.14
N TYR A 80 -4.30 2.92 10.62
CA TYR A 80 -4.03 2.81 9.19
C TYR A 80 -4.85 1.69 8.53
N VAL A 81 -4.80 0.49 9.10
CA VAL A 81 -5.54 -0.67 8.55
C VAL A 81 -7.05 -0.51 8.70
N SER A 82 -7.52 0.04 9.82
CA SER A 82 -8.94 0.38 9.97
C SER A 82 -9.39 1.39 8.92
N HIS A 83 -8.59 2.41 8.63
CA HIS A 83 -8.90 3.38 7.59
C HIS A 83 -8.85 2.77 6.19
N LEU A 84 -7.86 1.91 5.91
CA LEU A 84 -7.76 1.17 4.66
C LEU A 84 -9.05 0.40 4.37
N ARG A 85 -9.61 -0.28 5.39
CA ARG A 85 -10.89 -0.99 5.25
C ARG A 85 -12.05 -0.06 4.86
N LEU A 86 -12.06 1.20 5.31
CA LEU A 86 -13.13 2.16 4.97
C LEU A 86 -13.08 2.64 3.52
N ILE A 87 -11.89 2.64 2.91
CA ILE A 87 -11.66 3.16 1.56
C ILE A 87 -11.55 2.07 0.49
N VAL A 88 -11.36 0.80 0.87
CA VAL A 88 -11.31 -0.35 -0.03
C VAL A 88 -12.74 -0.84 -0.35
N PRO A 89 -13.17 -0.81 -1.63
CA PRO A 89 -14.42 -1.45 -2.05
C PRO A 89 -14.35 -2.98 -1.89
N GLU A 90 -15.47 -3.63 -1.61
CA GLU A 90 -15.52 -5.10 -1.43
C GLU A 90 -15.08 -5.90 -2.67
N THR A 91 -15.16 -5.29 -3.84
CA THR A 91 -14.73 -5.87 -5.12
C THR A 91 -13.25 -5.68 -5.40
N ALA A 92 -12.57 -4.79 -4.66
CA ALA A 92 -11.17 -4.47 -4.89
C ALA A 92 -10.25 -5.49 -4.21
N LYS A 93 -9.06 -5.66 -4.78
CA LYS A 93 -7.96 -6.40 -4.18
C LYS A 93 -6.90 -5.43 -3.66
N VAL A 94 -6.24 -5.76 -2.55
CA VAL A 94 -5.05 -5.02 -2.09
C VAL A 94 -3.83 -5.89 -2.32
N PHE A 95 -2.83 -5.36 -3.03
CA PHE A 95 -1.48 -5.91 -3.07
C PHE A 95 -0.67 -5.18 -2.01
N LEU A 96 -0.39 -5.87 -0.92
CA LEU A 96 0.43 -5.38 0.18
C LEU A 96 1.83 -5.96 0.06
N LEU A 97 2.82 -5.09 -0.08
CA LEU A 97 4.22 -5.46 -0.21
C LEU A 97 4.98 -5.03 1.04
N THR A 98 5.63 -6.00 1.68
CA THR A 98 6.38 -5.82 2.92
C THR A 98 7.84 -6.24 2.73
N THR A 99 8.70 -5.58 3.48
CA THR A 99 10.07 -6.01 3.74
C THR A 99 10.13 -6.35 5.22
N GLU A 100 10.50 -7.59 5.53
CA GLU A 100 10.48 -8.15 6.88
C GLU A 100 11.85 -8.73 7.20
N ASP A 101 12.43 -8.33 8.33
CA ASP A 101 13.68 -8.92 8.80
C ASP A 101 13.38 -10.29 9.42
N ALA A 102 14.15 -11.31 9.04
CA ALA A 102 13.98 -12.64 9.60
C ALA A 102 14.45 -12.66 11.06
N GLU A 103 13.67 -13.30 11.93
CA GLU A 103 14.13 -13.51 13.31
C GLU A 103 15.36 -14.44 13.33
N GLU A 104 16.29 -14.25 14.29
CA GLU A 104 17.56 -15.00 14.39
C GLU A 104 17.42 -16.54 14.29
N LYS A 105 16.25 -17.09 14.63
CA LYS A 105 15.97 -18.53 14.63
C LYS A 105 14.91 -18.95 13.61
N GLU A 106 14.49 -18.04 12.74
CA GLU A 106 13.46 -18.32 11.76
C GLU A 106 14.01 -19.19 10.61
N THR A 107 13.38 -20.33 10.39
CA THR A 107 13.67 -21.20 9.25
C THR A 107 13.06 -20.64 7.96
N LEU A 108 13.63 -20.99 6.80
CA LEU A 108 13.03 -20.64 5.50
C LEU A 108 11.59 -21.14 5.35
N SER A 109 11.24 -22.28 5.98
CA SER A 109 9.86 -22.77 5.96
C SER A 109 8.88 -21.85 6.69
N GLN A 110 9.34 -21.15 7.74
CA GLN A 110 8.53 -20.18 8.47
C GLN A 110 8.36 -18.87 7.68
N ALA A 111 9.38 -18.50 6.88
CA ALA A 111 9.31 -17.34 5.99
C ALA A 111 8.19 -17.47 4.94
N PHE A 112 7.83 -18.69 4.52
CA PHE A 112 6.68 -18.95 3.64
C PHE A 112 5.30 -18.82 4.33
N GLY A 113 5.26 -18.30 5.56
CA GLY A 113 4.03 -17.97 6.28
C GLY A 113 3.64 -16.50 6.19
N VAL A 114 2.37 -16.22 6.50
CA VAL A 114 1.93 -14.85 6.77
C VAL A 114 2.56 -14.37 8.07
N ALA A 115 3.18 -13.19 8.03
CA ALA A 115 3.79 -12.57 9.20
C ALA A 115 2.75 -12.29 10.29
N GLU A 116 3.15 -12.40 11.54
CA GLU A 116 2.20 -12.33 12.66
C GLU A 116 1.56 -10.95 12.80
N GLU A 117 2.32 -9.87 12.58
CA GLU A 117 1.76 -8.52 12.56
C GLU A 117 0.71 -8.35 11.45
N ILE A 118 0.96 -8.88 10.25
CA ILE A 118 0.02 -8.84 9.13
C ILE A 118 -1.26 -9.61 9.48
N LYS A 119 -1.16 -10.78 10.11
CA LYS A 119 -2.35 -11.50 10.61
C LYS A 119 -3.11 -10.67 11.64
N ILE A 120 -2.42 -10.15 12.66
CA ILE A 120 -3.03 -9.41 13.77
C ILE A 120 -3.77 -8.17 13.27
N LEU A 121 -3.17 -7.42 12.34
CA LEU A 121 -3.72 -6.15 11.88
C LEU A 121 -4.82 -6.32 10.82
N TYR A 122 -4.70 -7.28 9.90
CA TYR A 122 -5.57 -7.35 8.72
C TYR A 122 -6.66 -8.43 8.80
N SER A 123 -6.48 -9.50 9.58
CA SER A 123 -7.38 -10.67 9.54
C SER A 123 -8.81 -10.39 10.04
N GLU A 124 -9.03 -9.31 10.78
CA GLU A 124 -10.38 -8.91 11.19
C GLU A 124 -11.27 -8.52 9.98
N HIS A 125 -10.65 -8.02 8.92
CA HIS A 125 -11.37 -7.39 7.80
C HIS A 125 -11.04 -7.99 6.44
N PHE A 126 -9.93 -8.71 6.33
CA PHE A 126 -9.41 -9.23 5.07
C PHE A 126 -9.07 -10.73 5.16
N ASP A 127 -9.41 -11.47 4.12
CA ASP A 127 -8.77 -12.74 3.80
C ASP A 127 -7.36 -12.43 3.25
N ILE A 128 -6.35 -13.13 3.77
CA ILE A 128 -4.94 -12.89 3.49
C ILE A 128 -4.36 -14.09 2.74
N GLU A 129 -3.90 -13.86 1.53
CA GLU A 129 -3.14 -14.84 0.74
C GLU A 129 -1.69 -14.36 0.61
N LEU A 130 -0.73 -15.22 0.95
CA LEU A 130 0.68 -14.96 0.65
C LEU A 130 0.95 -15.39 -0.80
N ALA A 131 1.04 -14.41 -1.69
CA ALA A 131 1.18 -14.63 -3.12
C ALA A 131 2.64 -14.84 -3.55
N HIS A 132 3.59 -14.23 -2.82
CA HIS A 132 5.02 -14.34 -3.13
C HIS A 132 5.88 -14.10 -1.90
N VAL A 133 7.03 -14.78 -1.86
CA VAL A 133 8.13 -14.56 -0.92
C VAL A 133 9.43 -14.66 -1.69
N GLU A 134 10.30 -13.68 -1.49
CA GLU A 134 11.70 -13.72 -1.92
C GLU A 134 12.60 -13.48 -0.70
N SER A 135 13.44 -14.47 -0.39
CA SER A 135 14.42 -14.38 0.70
C SER A 135 15.76 -13.91 0.15
N VAL A 136 16.26 -12.80 0.65
CA VAL A 136 17.55 -12.21 0.26
C VAL A 136 18.44 -12.10 1.49
N PHE A 137 19.74 -12.28 1.32
CA PHE A 137 20.72 -11.99 2.36
C PHE A 137 21.37 -10.65 2.07
N GLU A 138 21.11 -9.66 2.91
CA GLU A 138 21.51 -8.27 2.70
C GLU A 138 22.46 -7.82 3.81
N VAL A 139 23.41 -6.96 3.45
CA VAL A 139 24.32 -6.33 4.41
C VAL A 139 23.63 -5.06 4.91
N ASP A 140 23.49 -4.91 6.22
CA ASP A 140 23.03 -3.67 6.84
C ASP A 140 23.99 -2.52 6.49
N PRO A 141 23.55 -1.47 5.75
CA PRO A 141 24.40 -0.34 5.41
C PRO A 141 24.90 0.43 6.64
N GLU A 142 24.16 0.40 7.76
CA GLU A 142 24.56 1.03 9.02
C GLU A 142 25.59 0.17 9.79
N SER A 143 25.65 -1.13 9.49
CA SER A 143 26.53 -2.12 10.13
C SER A 143 27.27 -3.01 9.10
N PRO A 144 28.09 -2.46 8.20
CA PRO A 144 28.62 -3.19 7.04
C PRO A 144 29.61 -4.32 7.38
N ASP A 145 30.16 -4.33 8.60
CA ASP A 145 31.09 -5.35 9.09
C ASP A 145 30.38 -6.59 9.67
N GLN A 146 29.05 -6.53 9.83
CA GLN A 146 28.24 -7.66 10.29
C GLN A 146 27.94 -8.64 9.14
N PRO A 147 27.74 -9.94 9.43
CA PRO A 147 27.32 -10.88 8.40
C PRO A 147 25.97 -10.46 7.81
N PRO A 148 25.71 -10.76 6.52
CA PRO A 148 24.42 -10.47 5.91
C PRO A 148 23.27 -11.11 6.68
N GLU A 149 22.24 -10.31 6.94
CA GLU A 149 21.00 -10.76 7.56
C GLU A 149 19.99 -11.18 6.50
N ARG A 150 19.08 -12.08 6.85
CA ARG A 150 18.06 -12.55 5.92
C ARG A 150 16.86 -11.61 5.99
N THR A 151 16.50 -11.07 4.84
CA THR A 151 15.34 -10.19 4.64
C THR A 151 14.35 -10.88 3.71
N GLU A 152 13.08 -10.84 4.07
CA GLU A 152 11.99 -11.40 3.30
C GLU A 152 11.20 -10.29 2.61
N TYR A 153 11.15 -10.33 1.28
CA TYR A 153 10.27 -9.50 0.48
C TYR A 153 8.98 -10.29 0.21
N LYS A 154 7.88 -9.87 0.82
CA LYS A 154 6.61 -10.59 0.73
C LYS A 154 5.57 -9.78 -0.01
N VAL A 155 4.73 -10.50 -0.76
CA VAL A 155 3.55 -9.95 -1.42
C VAL A 155 2.32 -10.66 -0.89
N TYR A 156 1.46 -9.91 -0.23
CA TYR A 156 0.17 -10.36 0.25
C TYR A 156 -0.94 -9.86 -0.68
N LEU A 157 -1.87 -10.74 -1.01
CA LEU A 157 -3.12 -10.40 -1.66
C LEU A 157 -4.22 -10.38 -0.60
N LEU A 158 -4.76 -9.19 -0.33
CA LEU A 158 -5.84 -9.00 0.64
C LEU A 158 -7.17 -8.85 -0.10
N SER A 159 -8.19 -9.53 0.43
CA SER A 159 -9.55 -9.47 -0.08
C SER A 159 -10.50 -9.14 1.07
N VAL A 160 -11.38 -8.17 0.90
CA VAL A 160 -12.36 -7.84 1.96
C VAL A 160 -13.22 -9.08 2.26
N ILE A 161 -13.32 -9.47 3.52
CA ILE A 161 -14.16 -10.61 3.94
C ILE A 161 -15.61 -10.27 3.65
N GLN A 162 -16.21 -10.96 2.67
CA GLN A 162 -17.59 -10.75 2.29
C GLN A 162 -18.52 -11.46 3.29
N ARG A 163 -19.35 -10.68 3.99
CA ARG A 163 -20.57 -11.22 4.60
C ARG A 163 -21.61 -11.42 3.50
N LYS A 164 -21.49 -12.51 2.71
CA LYS A 164 -22.41 -12.95 1.63
C LYS A 164 -23.26 -11.85 0.97
N ASN A 165 -22.88 -11.36 -0.23
CA ASN A 165 -23.76 -11.30 -1.42
C ASN A 165 -23.12 -10.68 -2.70
N LEU A 166 -23.40 -11.36 -3.84
CA LEU A 166 -23.40 -11.07 -5.30
C LEU A 166 -22.32 -10.19 -6.01
N PRO A 167 -21.90 -10.57 -7.25
CA PRO A 167 -20.88 -9.83 -7.99
C PRO A 167 -21.46 -8.69 -8.85
N ILE A 168 -20.67 -7.63 -9.05
CA ILE A 168 -20.87 -6.57 -10.06
C ILE A 168 -19.56 -6.44 -10.86
N ILE A 169 -19.66 -6.33 -12.19
CA ILE A 169 -18.51 -6.11 -13.10
C ILE A 169 -18.51 -4.62 -13.51
N GLY A 170 -17.37 -3.94 -13.35
CA GLY A 170 -17.14 -2.54 -13.78
C GLY A 170 -15.67 -2.28 -14.19
N ASN A 171 -15.40 -1.10 -14.75
CA ASN A 171 -14.10 -0.72 -15.34
C ASN A 171 -12.96 -0.52 -14.31
N LYS A 172 -11.72 -0.88 -14.71
CA LYS A 172 -10.52 -1.00 -13.85
C LYS A 172 -9.77 0.31 -13.51
N LYS A 173 -9.58 0.61 -12.22
CA LYS A 173 -8.79 1.72 -11.62
C LYS A 173 -7.91 1.21 -10.47
N SER A 174 -6.70 1.75 -10.31
CA SER A 174 -5.76 1.36 -9.23
C SER A 174 -5.33 2.55 -8.36
N VAL A 175 -5.20 2.33 -7.06
CA VAL A 175 -4.72 3.31 -6.07
C VAL A 175 -3.37 2.88 -5.52
N GLU A 176 -2.43 3.80 -5.41
CA GLU A 176 -1.13 3.58 -4.77
C GLU A 176 -1.04 4.45 -3.51
N ILE A 177 -0.71 3.85 -2.36
CA ILE A 177 -0.53 4.59 -1.09
C ILE A 177 0.96 4.76 -0.85
N TYR A 178 1.41 6.00 -0.66
CA TYR A 178 2.79 6.34 -0.33
C TYR A 178 2.85 7.02 1.03
N HIS A 179 3.76 6.57 1.89
CA HIS A 179 4.22 7.30 3.07
C HIS A 179 5.72 7.53 2.90
N LYS A 180 6.12 8.80 2.85
CA LYS A 180 7.53 9.24 2.88
C LYS A 180 7.74 10.21 4.03
#